data_AF-A0A4U0UD64-F1
#
_entry.id   AF-A0A4U0UD64-F1
#
_cell.length_a   1.000
_cell.length_b   1.000
_cell.length_c   1.000
_cell.angle_alpha   90.00
_cell.angle_beta   90.00
_cell.angle_gamma   90.00
#
_symmetry.space_group_name_H-M   'P 1'
#
loop_
_entity.id
_entity.type
_entity.pdbx_description
1 polymer ?
#
loop_
_entity_poly.entity_id
_entity_poly.type
_entity_poly.pdbx_seq_one_letter_code
_entity_poly.pdbx_strand_id
1 'polypeptide(L)'
;TLPADLSSRPSSENQDRVNGRLPGGQAHGNADADRGVTRSGPPPPPAFDTISVRRLCATTAAALSNTSDAELKQHVAQLEALIKTAATVLEYWLVKTDGARKEKEMLEGVIENLI
;
A
#
# COMPACT_ATOMS: atom_id res chain seq x y z
N THR A 1 23.10 -12.75 48.83
CA THR A 1 23.98 -11.91 48.01
C THR A 1 24.54 -12.76 46.88
N LEU A 2 23.97 -12.63 45.68
CA LEU A 2 24.42 -12.98 44.29
C LEU A 2 25.23 -14.29 44.01
N PRO A 3 24.99 -14.95 42.86
CA PRO A 3 25.61 -14.47 41.62
C PRO A 3 24.70 -14.44 40.39
N ALA A 4 25.00 -13.45 39.55
CA ALA A 4 24.72 -13.44 38.13
C ALA A 4 25.93 -14.02 37.37
N ASP A 5 25.67 -14.34 36.10
CA ASP A 5 26.62 -14.50 34.98
C ASP A 5 26.90 -15.94 34.49
N LEU A 6 27.09 -15.99 33.17
CA LEU A 6 27.55 -17.05 32.27
C LEU A 6 26.44 -17.92 31.67
N SER A 7 25.88 -17.53 30.52
CA SER A 7 26.45 -17.75 29.18
C SER A 7 26.39 -19.21 28.74
N SER A 8 25.47 -19.51 27.82
CA SER A 8 25.48 -20.74 27.02
C SER A 8 25.00 -20.41 25.61
N ARG A 9 25.87 -19.74 24.85
CA ARG A 9 25.87 -19.82 23.39
C ARG A 9 26.90 -20.89 23.01
N PRO A 10 26.51 -22.04 22.46
CA PRO A 10 27.50 -22.99 21.96
C PRO A 10 28.15 -22.47 20.66
N SER A 11 29.48 -22.65 20.63
CA SER A 11 30.46 -22.57 19.52
C SER A 11 29.89 -22.82 18.12
N SER A 12 30.19 -22.03 17.09
CA SER A 12 31.50 -21.77 16.46
C SER A 12 32.24 -23.05 16.06
N GLU A 13 31.86 -23.59 14.91
CA GLU A 13 32.69 -24.55 14.17
C GLU A 13 32.88 -24.08 12.73
N ASN A 14 34.12 -24.20 12.31
CA ASN A 14 34.80 -23.51 11.23
C ASN A 14 34.87 -24.43 10.00
N GLN A 15 34.40 -24.00 8.83
CA GLN A 15 34.90 -24.54 7.55
C GLN A 15 35.11 -23.41 6.54
N ASP A 16 36.39 -23.05 6.43
CA ASP A 16 37.05 -22.32 5.36
C ASP A 16 36.85 -22.96 3.97
N ARG A 17 37.13 -22.12 2.95
CA ARG A 17 37.52 -22.40 1.54
C ARG A 17 36.35 -22.30 0.54
N VAL A 18 36.39 -21.50 -0.54
CA VAL A 18 37.52 -20.93 -1.28
C VAL A 18 37.08 -19.65 -2.01
N ASN A 19 37.98 -18.68 -2.01
CA ASN A 19 37.93 -17.43 -2.74
C ASN A 19 38.10 -17.69 -4.24
N GLY A 20 37.02 -17.52 -5.02
CA GLY A 20 37.00 -17.64 -6.49
C GLY A 20 36.67 -16.31 -7.17
N ARG A 21 37.32 -15.22 -6.76
CA ARG A 21 37.20 -13.90 -7.41
C ARG A 21 38.12 -13.85 -8.61
N LEU A 22 37.58 -14.10 -9.81
CA LEU A 22 38.24 -13.75 -11.08
C LEU A 22 38.04 -12.25 -11.36
N PRO A 23 39.11 -11.45 -11.53
CA PRO A 23 39.02 -10.13 -12.12
C PRO A 23 39.45 -10.22 -13.59
N GLY A 24 38.59 -9.82 -14.53
CA GLY A 24 39.01 -9.69 -15.93
C GLY A 24 37.87 -9.78 -16.92
N GLY A 25 37.34 -8.62 -17.31
CA GLY A 25 36.31 -8.50 -18.34
C GLY A 25 35.93 -7.05 -18.57
N GLN A 26 36.89 -6.21 -18.99
CA GLN A 26 36.58 -4.92 -19.61
C GLN A 26 35.90 -5.20 -20.95
N ALA A 27 34.57 -5.10 -20.98
CA ALA A 27 33.82 -4.91 -22.21
C ALA A 27 33.30 -3.46 -22.17
N HIS A 28 33.93 -2.59 -22.96
CA HIS A 28 33.36 -1.31 -23.36
C HIS A 28 32.10 -1.60 -24.19
N GLY A 29 30.96 -1.60 -23.52
CA GLY A 29 29.64 -1.60 -24.14
C GLY A 29 28.96 -0.26 -23.88
N ASN A 30 29.35 0.76 -24.65
CA ASN A 30 28.46 1.90 -24.85
C ASN A 30 27.34 1.41 -25.78
N ALA A 31 26.19 1.06 -25.21
CA ALA A 31 24.93 0.96 -25.94
C ALA A 31 23.82 1.03 -24.90
N ASP A 32 23.21 2.20 -24.84
CA ASP A 32 21.87 2.48 -24.33
C ASP A 32 21.52 1.78 -23.01
N ALA A 33 21.82 2.49 -21.92
CA ALA A 33 20.95 2.44 -20.75
C ALA A 33 19.55 2.84 -21.23
N ASP A 34 18.78 1.81 -21.62
CA ASP A 34 17.34 1.78 -21.67
C ASP A 34 16.88 2.53 -20.43
N ARG A 35 16.53 3.81 -20.63
CA ARG A 35 15.83 4.60 -19.65
C ARG A 35 14.48 3.93 -19.57
N GLY A 36 14.42 2.86 -18.77
CA GLY A 36 13.22 2.13 -18.45
C GLY A 36 12.20 3.19 -18.08
N VAL A 37 11.33 3.49 -19.02
CA VAL A 37 10.15 4.29 -18.78
C VAL A 37 9.45 3.49 -17.71
N THR A 38 9.54 3.97 -16.47
CA THR A 38 8.65 3.52 -15.41
C THR A 38 7.29 3.76 -16.01
N ARG A 39 6.65 2.68 -16.50
CA ARG A 39 5.27 2.74 -17.00
C ARG A 39 4.50 3.21 -15.79
N SER A 40 4.29 4.51 -15.69
CA SER A 40 3.52 5.12 -14.61
C SER A 40 2.15 4.51 -14.76
N GLY A 41 1.91 3.48 -13.95
CA GLY A 41 0.60 2.88 -13.85
C GLY A 41 -0.38 3.98 -13.42
N PRO A 42 -1.69 3.70 -13.55
CA PRO A 42 -2.70 4.56 -12.98
C PRO A 42 -2.33 4.90 -11.53
N PRO A 43 -2.58 6.13 -11.07
CA PRO A 43 -2.18 6.56 -9.74
C PRO A 43 -2.61 5.55 -8.66
N PRO A 44 -1.81 5.38 -7.61
CA PRO A 44 -2.14 4.43 -6.54
C PRO A 44 -3.49 4.81 -5.92
N PRO A 45 -4.28 3.83 -5.45
CA PRO A 45 -5.55 4.12 -4.81
C PRO A 45 -5.36 5.05 -3.62
N PRO A 46 -6.19 6.09 -3.46
CA PRO A 46 -6.19 6.91 -2.26
C PRO A 46 -6.53 6.04 -1.03
N ALA A 47 -5.81 6.26 0.08
CA ALA A 47 -5.97 5.50 1.31
C ALA A 47 -7.28 5.89 2.02
N PHE A 48 -8.03 4.89 2.51
CA PHE A 48 -9.25 5.10 3.29
C PHE A 48 -9.44 3.98 4.32
N ASP A 49 -9.34 4.31 5.60
CA ASP A 49 -9.50 3.34 6.70
C ASP A 49 -10.98 3.20 7.09
N THR A 50 -11.62 2.17 6.53
CA THR A 50 -13.04 1.89 6.78
C THR A 50 -13.35 1.48 8.23
N ILE A 51 -12.39 0.91 8.97
CA ILE A 51 -12.61 0.43 10.35
C ILE A 51 -12.65 1.63 11.29
N SER A 52 -11.67 2.52 11.17
CA SER A 52 -11.61 3.74 11.99
C SER A 52 -12.81 4.66 11.71
N VAL A 53 -13.20 4.82 10.44
CA VAL A 53 -14.38 5.61 10.06
C VAL A 53 -15.66 5.00 10.63
N ARG A 54 -15.84 3.68 10.52
CA ARG A 54 -17.00 2.99 11.09
C ARG A 54 -17.10 3.22 12.60
N ARG A 55 -15.98 3.16 13.32
CA ARG A 55 -15.94 3.45 14.75
C ARG A 55 -16.35 4.89 15.07
N LEU A 56 -15.86 5.86 14.29
CA LEU A 56 -16.22 7.27 14.47
C LEU A 56 -17.71 7.53 14.21
N CYS A 57 -18.28 6.89 13.18
CA CYS A 57 -19.70 7.01 12.85
C CYS A 57 -20.61 6.26 13.84
N ALA A 58 -20.09 5.27 14.56
CA ALA A 58 -20.81 4.52 15.59
C ALA A 58 -20.95 5.31 16.92
N THR A 59 -21.02 6.64 16.86
CA THR A 59 -21.34 7.49 18.01
C THR A 59 -22.74 7.19 18.53
N THR A 60 -22.84 6.87 19.82
CA THR A 60 -24.11 6.53 20.48
C THR A 60 -24.73 7.78 21.14
N ALA A 61 -26.04 7.74 21.39
CA ALA A 61 -26.77 8.86 22.02
C ALA A 61 -26.20 9.23 23.41
N ALA A 62 -25.76 8.24 24.19
CA ALA A 62 -25.14 8.45 25.50
C ALA A 62 -23.77 9.15 25.41
N ALA A 63 -23.00 8.90 24.34
CA ALA A 63 -21.76 9.63 24.10
C ALA A 63 -22.07 11.09 23.75
N LEU A 64 -23.07 11.33 22.88
CA LEU A 64 -23.49 12.67 22.47
C LEU A 64 -24.00 13.51 23.65
N SER A 65 -24.74 12.91 24.59
CA SER A 65 -25.28 13.65 25.75
C SER A 65 -24.20 14.17 26.71
N ASN A 66 -23.01 13.59 26.69
CA ASN A 66 -21.88 13.98 27.55
C ASN A 66 -20.78 14.73 26.78
N THR A 67 -21.07 15.18 25.55
CA THR A 67 -20.11 15.90 24.70
C THR A 67 -20.38 17.40 24.77
N SER A 68 -19.34 18.22 24.90
CA SER A 68 -19.49 19.68 24.85
C SER A 68 -19.79 20.19 23.44
N ASP A 69 -20.34 21.40 23.30
CA ASP A 69 -20.62 22.02 21.99
C ASP A 69 -19.35 22.16 21.12
N ALA A 70 -18.20 22.45 21.73
CA ALA A 70 -16.92 22.55 21.03
C ALA A 70 -16.46 21.19 20.47
N GLU A 71 -16.56 20.13 21.27
CA GLU A 71 -16.22 18.77 20.86
C GLU A 71 -17.18 18.25 19.79
N LEU A 72 -18.46 18.58 19.88
CA LEU A 72 -19.46 18.21 18.88
C LEU A 72 -19.16 18.87 17.53
N LYS A 73 -18.81 20.16 17.52
CA LYS A 73 -18.37 20.87 16.31
C LYS A 73 -17.12 20.24 15.70
N GLN A 74 -16.17 19.84 16.55
CA GLN A 74 -14.96 19.14 16.08
C GLN A 74 -15.30 17.77 15.47
N HIS A 75 -16.20 16.99 16.08
CA HIS A 75 -16.65 15.70 15.56
C HIS A 75 -17.32 15.86 14.19
N VAL A 76 -18.20 16.85 14.04
CA VAL A 76 -18.84 17.17 12.75
C VAL A 76 -17.79 17.54 11.70
N ALA A 77 -16.82 18.40 12.03
CA ALA A 77 -15.76 18.77 11.09
C ALA A 77 -14.91 17.56 10.64
N GLN A 78 -14.64 16.62 11.55
CA GLN A 78 -13.95 15.36 11.23
C GLN A 78 -14.78 14.49 10.27
N LEU A 79 -16.09 14.36 10.52
CA LEU A 79 -17.00 13.63 9.64
C LEU A 79 -17.05 14.24 8.23
N GLU A 80 -17.14 15.57 8.12
CA GLU A 80 -17.13 16.26 6.82
C GLU A 80 -15.83 16.04 6.05
N ALA A 81 -14.68 16.08 6.73
CA ALA A 81 -13.39 15.78 6.12
C ALA A 81 -13.34 14.34 5.59
N LEU A 82 -13.84 13.38 6.37
CA LEU A 82 -13.91 11.97 5.97
C LEU A 82 -14.85 11.75 4.79
N ILE A 83 -15.97 12.45 4.71
CA ILE A 83 -16.89 12.39 3.56
C ILE A 83 -16.16 12.83 2.28
N LYS A 84 -15.39 13.92 2.36
CA LYS A 84 -14.60 14.40 1.21
C LYS A 84 -13.57 13.36 0.76
N THR A 85 -12.84 12.74 1.70
CA THR A 85 -11.89 11.67 1.39
C THR A 85 -12.58 10.42 0.83
N ALA A 86 -13.74 10.05 1.38
CA ALA A 86 -14.51 8.91 0.88
C ALA A 86 -14.98 9.14 -0.56
N ALA A 87 -15.39 10.37 -0.90
CA ALA A 87 -15.81 10.74 -2.24
C ALA A 87 -14.67 10.61 -3.26
N THR A 88 -13.46 11.08 -2.93
CA THR A 88 -12.31 10.95 -3.84
C THR A 88 -11.90 9.49 -4.05
N VAL A 89 -12.00 8.67 -3.01
CA VAL A 89 -11.74 7.22 -3.09
C VAL A 89 -12.78 6.53 -3.94
N LEU A 90 -14.06 6.86 -3.76
CA LEU A 90 -15.14 6.33 -4.57
C LEU A 90 -14.95 6.68 -6.05
N GLU A 91 -14.67 7.94 -6.34
CA GLU A 91 -14.43 8.42 -7.71
C GLU A 91 -13.27 7.67 -8.38
N TYR A 92 -12.15 7.48 -7.66
CA TYR A 92 -11.03 6.68 -8.16
C TYR A 92 -11.46 5.26 -8.56
N TRP A 93 -12.22 4.57 -7.69
CA TRP A 93 -12.65 3.21 -7.97
C TRP A 93 -13.69 3.13 -9.08
N LEU A 94 -14.60 4.11 -9.19
CA LEU A 94 -15.55 4.18 -10.29
C LEU A 94 -14.83 4.23 -11.64
N VAL A 95 -13.91 5.18 -11.82
CA VAL A 95 -13.12 5.31 -13.06
C VAL A 95 -12.37 4.01 -13.38
N LYS A 96 -11.75 3.39 -12.37
CA LYS A 96 -11.00 2.14 -12.54
C LYS A 96 -11.91 0.97 -12.94
N THR A 97 -13.07 0.83 -12.30
CA THR A 97 -14.03 -0.24 -12.61
C THR A 97 -14.64 -0.08 -13.99
N ASP A 98 -14.93 1.15 -14.41
CA ASP A 98 -15.45 1.43 -15.75
C ASP A 98 -14.41 1.15 -16.83
N GLY A 99 -13.15 1.51 -16.59
CA GLY A 99 -12.04 1.16 -17.50
C GLY A 99 -11.89 -0.35 -17.66
N ALA A 100 -11.89 -1.09 -16.55
CA ALA A 100 -11.80 -2.55 -16.56
C ALA A 100 -13.01 -3.20 -17.27
N ARG A 101 -14.21 -2.64 -17.12
CA ARG A 101 -15.41 -3.13 -17.80
C ARG A 101 -15.32 -2.95 -19.32
N LYS A 102 -14.86 -1.78 -19.78
CA LYS A 102 -14.66 -1.51 -21.21
C LYS A 102 -13.59 -2.40 -21.82
N GLU A 103 -12.47 -2.60 -21.12
CA GLU A 103 -11.41 -3.52 -21.58
C GLU A 103 -11.96 -4.94 -21.72
N LYS A 104 -12.73 -5.40 -20.72
CA LYS A 104 -13.42 -6.69 -20.78
C LYS A 104 -14.35 -6.78 -22.00
N GLU A 105 -15.21 -5.79 -22.23
CA GLU A 105 -16.13 -5.75 -23.38
C GLU A 105 -15.39 -5.79 -24.72
N MET A 106 -14.27 -5.08 -24.84
CA MET A 106 -13.43 -5.15 -26.04
C MET A 106 -12.83 -6.54 -26.25
N LEU A 107 -12.33 -7.18 -25.19
CA LEU A 107 -11.77 -8.53 -25.26
C LEU A 107 -12.85 -9.56 -25.63
N GLU A 108 -14.05 -9.45 -25.07
CA GLU A 108 -15.18 -10.33 -25.41
C GLU A 108 -15.60 -10.18 -26.88
N GLY A 109 -15.68 -8.95 -27.41
CA GLY A 109 -15.97 -8.73 -28.83
C GLY A 109 -14.90 -9.29 -29.77
N VAL A 110 -13.62 -9.24 -29.37
CA VAL A 110 -12.54 -9.89 -30.12
C VAL A 110 -12.71 -11.42 -30.09
N ILE A 111 -13.03 -12.01 -28.94
CA ILE A 111 -13.25 -13.46 -28.83
C ILE A 111 -14.44 -13.89 -29.70
N GLU A 112 -15.53 -13.13 -29.71
CA GLU A 112 -16.69 -13.43 -30.57
C GLU A 112 -16.32 -13.40 -32.06
N ASN A 113 -15.49 -12.44 -32.48
CA ASN A 113 -15.06 -12.34 -33.87
C ASN A 113 -13.98 -13.38 -34.26
N LEU A 114 -13.42 -14.11 -33.29
CA LEU A 114 -12.39 -15.14 -33.51
C LEU A 114 -12.94 -16.59 -33.47
N ILE A 115 -14.24 -16.76 -33.20
CA ILE A 115 -14.96 -18.05 -33.28
C ILE A 115 -15.69 -18.15 -34.61
#